data_AF-W0EC24-F1
#
_entry.id   AF-W0EC24-F1
#
_cell.length_a   1.000
_cell.length_b   1.000
_cell.length_c   1.000
_cell.angle_alpha   90.00
_cell.angle_beta   90.00
_cell.angle_gamma   90.00
#
_symmetry.space_group_name_H-M   'P 1'
#
loop_
_entity.id
_entity.type
_entity.pdbx_description
1 polymer ?
#
loop_
_entity_poly.entity_id
_entity_poly.type
_entity_poly.pdbx_seq_one_letter_code
_entity_poly.pdbx_strand_id
1 'polypeptide(L)'
;MPDYFYLTILCVGVIIQIILLIYLFVKGKYYPYFGRDEEDSLKKRIFDIGLNLVIVVSATILSFSRENTELLVLIFFILLIAIVLCVNILNYLSYRKMKDPKIIWQTVTLDLSIIALFLIIKYILP
;
A
#
# COMPACT_ATOMS: atom_id res chain seq x y z
N MET A 1 -7.28 20.66 15.70
CA MET A 1 -7.81 19.51 14.94
C MET A 1 -6.67 18.55 14.64
N PRO A 2 -6.36 17.62 15.55
CA PRO A 2 -5.27 16.66 15.37
C PRO A 2 -5.52 15.70 14.18
N ASP A 3 -6.77 15.43 13.84
CA ASP A 3 -7.16 14.46 12.79
C ASP A 3 -6.61 14.81 11.40
N TYR A 4 -6.70 16.08 10.99
CA TYR A 4 -6.17 16.54 9.70
C TYR A 4 -4.63 16.51 9.64
N PHE A 5 -3.96 16.65 10.78
CA PHE A 5 -2.50 16.54 10.85
C PHE A 5 -2.05 15.10 10.61
N TYR A 6 -2.70 14.13 11.26
CA TYR A 6 -2.44 12.70 11.02
C TYR A 6 -2.77 12.27 9.60
N LEU A 7 -3.88 12.77 9.04
CA LEU A 7 -4.24 12.54 7.65
C LEU A 7 -3.18 13.08 6.68
N THR A 8 -2.66 14.28 6.94
CA THR A 8 -1.61 14.87 6.11
C THR A 8 -0.32 14.04 6.17
N ILE A 9 0.07 13.54 7.35
CA ILE A 9 1.21 12.64 7.51
C ILE A 9 1.00 11.34 6.74
N LEU A 10 -0.20 10.75 6.81
CA LEU A 10 -0.56 9.55 6.04
C LEU A 10 -0.40 9.79 4.54
N CYS A 11 -1.00 10.87 4.01
CA CYS A 11 -0.92 11.23 2.60
C CYS A 11 0.54 11.41 2.15
N VAL A 12 1.34 12.14 2.93
CA VAL A 12 2.76 12.35 2.63
C VAL A 12 3.54 11.03 2.66
N GLY A 13 3.29 10.17 3.66
CA GLY A 13 3.91 8.85 3.76
C GLY A 13 3.62 7.96 2.55
N VAL A 14 2.35 7.92 2.13
CA VAL A 14 1.89 7.20 0.92
C VAL A 14 2.59 7.72 -0.33
N ILE A 15 2.65 9.05 -0.52
CA ILE A 15 3.31 9.67 -1.67
C ILE A 15 4.80 9.32 -1.69
N ILE A 16 5.49 9.42 -0.56
CA ILE A 16 6.91 9.04 -0.44
C ILE A 16 7.11 7.58 -0.83
N GLN A 17 6.21 6.70 -0.40
CA GLN A 17 6.28 5.27 -0.71
C GLN A 17 6.08 4.99 -2.21
N ILE A 18 5.14 5.68 -2.86
CA ILE A 18 4.95 5.62 -4.32
C ILE A 18 6.21 6.09 -5.05
N ILE A 19 6.76 7.26 -4.66
CA ILE A 19 7.98 7.82 -5.26
C ILE A 19 9.14 6.84 -5.10
N LEU A 20 9.29 6.22 -3.93
CA LEU A 20 10.34 5.25 -3.65
C LEU A 20 10.20 4.00 -4.51
N LEU A 21 8.98 3.45 -4.66
CA LEU A 21 8.72 2.30 -5.53
C LEU A 21 9.11 2.59 -6.98
N ILE A 22 8.71 3.77 -7.49
CA ILE A 22 9.08 4.22 -8.84
C ILE A 22 10.60 4.39 -8.95
N TYR A 23 11.24 5.01 -7.97
CA TYR A 23 12.69 5.19 -7.94
C TYR A 23 13.44 3.84 -7.99
N LEU A 24 13.02 2.88 -7.18
CA LEU A 24 13.58 1.53 -7.17
C LEU A 24 13.40 0.84 -8.52
N PHE A 25 12.25 1.03 -9.17
CA PHE A 25 11.99 0.49 -10.50
C PHE A 25 12.90 1.07 -11.57
N VAL A 26 13.06 2.39 -11.58
CA VAL A 26 13.97 3.09 -12.50
C VAL A 26 15.42 2.64 -12.31
N LYS A 27 15.84 2.41 -11.05
CA LYS A 27 17.18 1.89 -10.74
C LYS A 27 17.36 0.39 -11.00
N GLY A 28 16.33 -0.32 -11.49
CA GLY A 28 16.36 -1.77 -11.70
C GLY A 28 16.45 -2.58 -10.40
N LYS A 29 16.19 -1.93 -9.25
CA LYS A 29 16.21 -2.52 -7.91
C LYS A 29 14.81 -2.85 -7.38
N TYR A 30 13.79 -2.75 -8.23
CA TYR A 30 12.43 -3.14 -7.91
C TYR A 30 12.27 -4.65 -8.03
N TYR A 31 11.70 -5.24 -6.99
CA TYR A 31 11.43 -6.67 -6.94
C TYR A 31 9.91 -6.87 -6.94
N PRO A 32 9.35 -7.44 -8.01
CA PRO A 32 7.92 -7.72 -8.08
C PRO A 32 7.51 -8.90 -7.19
N TYR A 33 8.49 -9.60 -6.60
CA TYR A 33 8.27 -10.81 -5.81
C TYR A 33 8.11 -10.51 -4.31
N PHE A 34 6.98 -10.89 -3.72
CA PHE A 34 6.86 -11.03 -2.28
C PHE A 34 7.71 -12.21 -1.78
N GLY A 35 8.65 -11.94 -0.87
CA GLY A 35 9.33 -12.98 -0.08
C GLY A 35 10.53 -13.70 -0.71
N ARG A 36 11.28 -13.09 -1.63
CA ARG A 36 12.56 -13.68 -2.08
C ARG A 36 13.66 -13.37 -1.05
N ASP A 37 14.14 -14.40 -0.37
CA ASP A 37 15.05 -14.37 0.78
C ASP A 37 16.50 -13.98 0.49
N GLU A 38 16.81 -13.36 -0.64
CA GLU A 38 18.19 -13.01 -0.98
C GLU A 38 18.37 -11.50 -1.18
N GLU A 39 19.07 -10.91 -0.21
CA GLU A 39 20.06 -9.82 -0.35
C GLU A 39 19.77 -8.34 -0.03
N ASP A 40 18.62 -7.90 0.49
CA ASP A 40 18.57 -6.53 1.04
C ASP A 40 17.59 -6.37 2.21
N SER A 41 18.10 -6.58 3.43
CA SER A 41 17.39 -6.40 4.70
C SER A 41 16.70 -5.03 4.83
N LEU A 42 17.25 -3.99 4.20
CA LEU A 42 16.70 -2.64 4.18
C LEU A 42 15.44 -2.53 3.32
N LYS A 43 15.37 -3.20 2.17
CA LYS A 43 14.19 -3.11 1.27
C LYS A 43 12.98 -3.79 1.88
N LYS A 44 13.17 -4.97 2.49
CA LYS A 44 12.14 -5.69 3.25
C LYS A 44 11.69 -4.87 4.46
N ARG A 45 12.64 -4.30 5.22
CA ARG A 45 12.33 -3.37 6.33
C ARG A 45 11.53 -2.16 5.89
N ILE A 46 11.83 -1.53 4.76
CA ILE A 46 11.10 -0.32 4.32
C ILE A 46 9.68 -0.68 3.88
N PHE A 47 9.49 -1.80 3.19
CA PHE A 47 8.16 -2.29 2.85
C PHE A 47 7.35 -2.65 4.11
N ASP A 48 7.97 -3.36 5.05
CA ASP A 48 7.36 -3.71 6.34
C ASP A 48 7.07 -2.47 7.19
N ILE A 49 7.95 -1.46 7.19
CA ILE A 49 7.73 -0.19 7.90
C ILE A 49 6.60 0.59 7.24
N GLY A 50 6.54 0.66 5.91
CA GLY A 50 5.46 1.34 5.21
C GLY A 50 4.11 0.67 5.42
N LEU A 51 4.06 -0.67 5.35
CA LEU A 51 2.85 -1.44 5.64
C LEU A 51 2.42 -1.28 7.11
N ASN A 52 3.36 -1.34 8.05
CA ASN A 52 3.07 -1.12 9.47
C ASN A 52 2.64 0.33 9.74
N LEU A 53 3.21 1.33 9.06
CA LEU A 53 2.80 2.72 9.22
C LEU A 53 1.36 2.93 8.70
N VAL A 54 1.03 2.32 7.57
CA VAL A 54 -0.35 2.28 7.06
C VAL A 54 -1.27 1.63 8.10
N ILE A 55 -0.93 0.46 8.64
CA ILE A 55 -1.75 -0.27 9.64
C ILE A 55 -1.91 0.55 10.94
N VAL A 56 -0.83 1.10 11.49
CA VAL A 56 -0.85 1.85 12.75
C VAL A 56 -1.67 3.13 12.61
N VAL A 57 -1.51 3.88 11.51
CA VAL A 57 -2.28 5.10 11.26
C VAL A 57 -3.75 4.76 10.99
N SER A 58 -4.03 3.65 10.31
CA SER A 58 -5.42 3.14 10.14
C SER A 58 -6.07 2.86 11.49
N ALA A 59 -5.37 2.17 12.39
CA ALA A 59 -5.88 1.82 13.71
C ALA A 59 -6.11 3.06 14.59
N THR A 60 -5.25 4.08 14.48
CA THR A 60 -5.41 5.34 15.22
C THR A 60 -6.56 6.18 14.66
N ILE A 61 -6.73 6.24 13.34
CA ILE A 61 -7.85 6.93 12.68
C ILE A 61 -9.19 6.27 13.03
N LEU A 62 -9.28 4.94 12.99
CA LEU A 62 -10.48 4.20 13.37
C LEU A 62 -10.84 4.37 14.86
N SER A 63 -9.86 4.73 15.70
CA SER A 63 -10.07 4.97 17.13
C SER A 63 -10.46 6.41 17.45
N PHE A 64 -10.37 7.35 16.50
CA PHE A 64 -10.61 8.79 16.73
C PHE A 64 -11.86 9.30 16.01
N SER A 65 -12.82 9.78 16.82
CA SER A 65 -14.04 10.52 16.48
C SER A 65 -15.02 9.89 15.46
N ARG A 66 -16.22 9.55 15.97
CA ARG A 66 -17.37 9.00 15.23
C ARG A 66 -17.93 9.94 14.13
N GLU A 67 -17.70 11.24 14.24
CA GLU A 67 -18.37 12.23 13.37
C GLU A 67 -17.71 12.36 11.98
N ASN A 68 -16.43 11.99 11.84
CA ASN A 68 -15.69 12.09 10.57
C ASN A 68 -15.18 10.74 10.05
N THR A 69 -15.59 9.63 10.67
CA THR A 69 -15.02 8.31 10.40
C THR A 69 -15.24 7.87 8.95
N GLU A 70 -16.41 8.16 8.37
CA GLU A 70 -16.72 7.82 6.97
C GLU A 70 -15.80 8.53 5.97
N LEU A 71 -15.58 9.84 6.14
CA LEU A 71 -14.70 10.62 5.27
C LEU A 71 -13.24 10.14 5.39
N LEU A 72 -12.79 9.85 6.61
CA LEU A 72 -11.43 9.36 6.86
C LEU A 72 -11.21 7.96 6.26
N VAL A 73 -12.21 7.07 6.38
CA VAL A 73 -12.21 5.75 5.74
C VAL A 73 -12.19 5.87 4.22
N LEU A 74 -12.97 6.79 3.64
CA LEU A 74 -12.96 7.06 2.20
C LEU A 74 -11.58 7.51 1.72
N ILE A 75 -10.97 8.49 2.39
CA ILE A 75 -9.64 9.01 2.02
C ILE A 75 -8.60 7.90 2.14
N PHE A 76 -8.67 7.09 3.19
CA PHE A 76 -7.81 5.92 3.36
C PHE A 76 -7.91 4.95 2.19
N PHE A 77 -9.13 4.61 1.76
CA PHE A 77 -9.32 3.73 0.60
C PHE A 77 -8.79 4.31 -0.69
N ILE A 78 -8.99 5.62 -0.93
CA ILE A 78 -8.44 6.30 -2.11
C ILE A 78 -6.92 6.17 -2.15
N LEU A 79 -6.25 6.41 -1.02
CA LEU A 79 -4.80 6.28 -0.91
C LEU A 79 -4.32 4.85 -1.13
N LEU A 80 -5.04 3.87 -0.59
CA LEU A 80 -4.72 2.46 -0.71
C LEU A 80 -4.87 1.98 -2.16
N ILE A 81 -5.96 2.38 -2.84
CA ILE A 81 -6.17 2.13 -4.28
C ILE A 81 -5.04 2.76 -5.11
N ALA A 82 -4.61 3.98 -4.79
CA ALA A 82 -3.53 4.65 -5.51
C ALA A 82 -2.20 3.87 -5.43
N ILE A 83 -1.86 3.34 -4.24
CA ILE A 83 -0.67 2.49 -4.06
C ILE A 83 -0.79 1.22 -4.91
N VAL A 84 -1.95 0.56 -4.87
CA VAL A 84 -2.19 -0.68 -5.63
C VAL A 84 -2.05 -0.47 -7.12
N LEU A 85 -2.67 0.57 -7.66
CA LEU A 85 -2.54 0.92 -9.07
C LEU A 85 -1.08 1.16 -9.45
N CYS A 86 -0.31 1.83 -8.59
CA CYS A 86 1.13 2.01 -8.80
C CYS A 86 1.87 0.66 -8.84
N VAL A 87 1.64 -0.21 -7.85
CA VAL A 87 2.25 -1.55 -7.80
C VAL A 87 1.86 -2.39 -9.02
N ASN A 88 0.59 -2.34 -9.46
CA ASN A 88 0.10 -3.08 -10.62
C ASN A 88 0.78 -2.61 -11.91
N ILE A 89 0.97 -1.29 -12.08
CA ILE A 89 1.72 -0.74 -13.22
C ILE A 89 3.18 -1.21 -13.18
N LEU A 90 3.84 -1.14 -12.02
CA LEU A 90 5.24 -1.56 -11.88
C LEU A 90 5.41 -3.08 -12.11
N ASN A 91 4.47 -3.89 -11.63
CA ASN A 91 4.43 -5.34 -11.87
C ASN A 91 4.17 -5.65 -13.34
N TYR A 92 3.24 -4.96 -14.00
CA TYR A 92 3.00 -5.12 -15.43
C TYR A 92 4.25 -4.78 -16.25
N LEU A 93 4.92 -3.68 -15.95
CA LEU A 93 6.17 -3.29 -16.63
C LEU A 93 7.30 -4.31 -16.36
N SER A 94 7.38 -4.84 -15.14
CA SER A 94 8.33 -5.90 -14.78
C SER A 94 8.04 -7.20 -15.53
N TYR A 95 6.75 -7.56 -15.65
CA TYR A 95 6.30 -8.70 -16.43
C TYR A 95 6.64 -8.54 -17.92
N ARG A 96 6.45 -7.36 -18.53
CA ARG A 96 6.86 -7.15 -19.92
C ARG A 96 8.36 -7.38 -20.15
N LYS A 97 9.20 -7.11 -19.16
CA LYS A 97 10.66 -7.31 -19.23
C LYS A 97 11.07 -8.76 -18.97
N MET A 98 10.55 -9.38 -17.90
CA MET A 98 10.99 -10.71 -17.43
C MET A 98 10.16 -11.86 -18.01
N LYS A 99 8.91 -11.60 -18.41
CA LYS A 99 7.90 -12.57 -18.88
C LYS A 99 7.61 -13.69 -17.86
N ASP A 100 7.80 -13.44 -16.56
CA ASP A 100 7.52 -14.43 -15.51
C ASP A 100 6.05 -14.35 -15.05
N PRO A 101 5.23 -15.39 -15.28
CA PRO A 101 3.82 -15.39 -14.89
C PRO A 101 3.58 -15.31 -13.38
N LYS A 102 4.57 -15.60 -12.54
CA LYS A 102 4.45 -15.47 -11.07
C LYS A 102 4.17 -14.03 -10.65
N ILE A 103 4.66 -13.04 -11.42
CA ILE A 103 4.40 -11.62 -11.17
C ILE A 103 2.89 -11.32 -11.27
N ILE A 104 2.21 -11.92 -12.24
CA ILE A 104 0.76 -11.76 -12.43
C ILE A 104 0.01 -12.37 -11.26
N TRP A 105 0.36 -13.59 -10.85
CA TRP A 105 -0.28 -14.26 -9.71
C TRP A 105 -0.17 -13.48 -8.41
N GLN A 106 0.99 -12.87 -8.14
CA GLN A 106 1.17 -12.04 -6.96
C GLN A 106 0.40 -10.72 -7.03
N THR A 107 0.31 -10.13 -8.23
CA THR A 107 -0.50 -8.92 -8.45
C THR A 107 -1.98 -9.22 -8.18
N VAL A 108 -2.51 -10.32 -8.72
CA VAL A 108 -3.90 -10.75 -8.47
C VAL A 108 -4.14 -11.03 -6.99
N THR A 109 -3.17 -11.66 -6.30
CA THR A 109 -3.29 -11.93 -4.86
C THR A 109 -3.35 -10.65 -4.04
N LEU A 110 -2.54 -9.64 -4.39
CA LEU A 110 -2.58 -8.32 -3.76
C LEU A 110 -3.94 -7.65 -3.99
N ASP A 111 -4.44 -7.63 -5.22
CA ASP A 111 -5.74 -7.05 -5.57
C ASP A 111 -6.89 -7.71 -4.76
N LEU A 112 -6.91 -9.03 -4.71
CA LEU A 112 -7.91 -9.79 -3.93
C LEU A 112 -7.82 -9.50 -2.43
N SER A 113 -6.61 -9.37 -1.87
CA SER A 113 -6.44 -9.07 -0.44
C SER A 113 -7.02 -7.71 -0.06
N ILE A 114 -6.97 -6.75 -0.98
CA ILE A 114 -7.44 -5.38 -0.76
C ILE A 114 -8.95 -5.28 -0.94
N ILE A 115 -9.51 -6.01 -1.90
CA ILE A 115 -10.97 -6.17 -2.00
C ILE A 115 -11.52 -6.83 -0.72
N ALA A 116 -10.84 -7.87 -0.21
CA ALA A 116 -11.24 -8.51 1.04
C ALA A 116 -11.15 -7.53 2.23
N LEU A 117 -10.09 -6.74 2.33
CA LEU A 117 -9.95 -5.70 3.35
C LEU A 117 -11.09 -4.67 3.28
N PHE A 118 -11.43 -4.21 2.07
CA PHE A 118 -12.55 -3.27 1.85
C PHE A 118 -13.88 -3.86 2.33
N LEU A 119 -14.17 -5.10 1.97
CA LEU A 119 -15.38 -5.78 2.41
C LEU A 119 -15.42 -5.91 3.93
N ILE A 120 -14.33 -6.36 4.56
CA ILE A 120 -14.24 -6.50 6.02
C ILE A 120 -14.54 -5.17 6.72
N ILE A 121 -13.91 -4.08 6.30
CA ILE A 121 -14.11 -2.76 6.90
C ILE A 121 -15.56 -2.29 6.70
N LYS A 122 -16.13 -2.47 5.50
CA LYS A 122 -17.52 -2.10 5.20
C LYS A 122 -18.54 -2.90 6.02
N TYR A 123 -18.24 -4.16 6.37
CA TYR A 123 -19.13 -4.98 7.19
C TYR A 123 -18.92 -4.77 8.71
N ILE A 124 -17.76 -4.27 9.14
CA ILE A 124 -17.45 -4.03 10.56
C ILE A 124 -17.81 -2.61 11.00
N LEU A 125 -17.58 -1.59 10.16
CA LEU A 125 -18.04 -0.24 10.44
C LEU A 125 -19.50 -0.10 9.94
N PRO A 126 -20.47 0.19 10.84
CA PRO A 126 -21.87 0.40 10.47
C PRO A 126 -22.07 1.70 9.66
#